data_AF-A0A7V6YZ60-F1
#
_entry.id   AF-A0A7V6YZ60-F1
#
_cell.length_a   1.000
_cell.length_b   1.000
_cell.length_c   1.000
_cell.angle_alpha   90.00
_cell.angle_beta   90.00
_cell.angle_gamma   90.00
#
_symmetry.space_group_name_H-M   'P 1'
#
loop_
_entity.id
_entity.type
_entity.pdbx_description
1 polymer ?
#
loop_
_entity_poly.entity_id
_entity_poly.type
_entity_poly.pdbx_seq_one_letter_code
_entity_poly.pdbx_strand_id
1 'polypeptide(L)'
;MLKRLSALALAIALCGCFETRDHLTIHADGSGTVRIETRSYAPAAFVEEVSDMAEWMGGGSAIYPPITESEAEKFFPSGDFKVTVRQEKTNDAVLTVIEAAFTNINALLSSPYARAHQLMLAIEGEALVFKAVSGAEAVARLSQVKPTEEMDFASIPGLADVQNRNDEMKVEFKVTLPNEITSTGGTKDGKSASWSLDRKKIPDAAEFASQAGVSWEARCPAAGIAFKPVTPTRLGMVTFAEATHSGADGGTAVDTNRIVSSARFVPYALQVTRSVDLSGEGGSMENAAQLIGSIVLPREHAPQKWGEPKVEEAVDAKGNDLRFADADEGRMWSMRYSSFRVDDDEDEVGEGEKRAGMEERRTVSFAFRAPDWRVNEVARVKGSVELRYFSGSQLIKLTNAIPSGWIVDVTRGMEAVLGMSNQGSKVVEHPALEKIGMSLELETGMAQDGVTMLAFEVGGPAAIMDVQVYDADGKPWPTLRGQEEDSIHFGDDEEKQSCMVLVAGRPKAPLSIALLASGNATSVPIPIQVEKIPVITRKEGENKP
;
A
#
# COMPACT_ATOMS: atom_id res chain seq x y z
N MET A 1 -10.32 -13.71 13.43
CA MET A 1 -8.93 -13.39 13.08
C MET A 1 -8.78 -11.95 12.57
N LEU A 2 -9.48 -11.51 11.51
CA LEU A 2 -9.42 -10.10 11.04
C LEU A 2 -9.55 -9.03 12.16
N LYS A 3 -10.49 -9.23 13.10
CA LYS A 3 -10.69 -8.34 14.28
C LYS A 3 -9.54 -8.33 15.30
N ARG A 4 -8.78 -9.41 15.41
CA ARG A 4 -7.58 -9.48 16.28
C ARG A 4 -6.36 -8.88 15.58
N LEU A 5 -6.37 -8.87 14.26
CA LEU A 5 -5.22 -8.53 13.43
C LEU A 5 -5.12 -7.02 13.13
N SER A 6 -6.25 -6.35 12.92
CA SER A 6 -6.29 -4.88 12.87
C SER A 6 -5.96 -4.23 14.22
N ALA A 7 -6.26 -4.92 15.32
CA ALA A 7 -6.02 -4.43 16.67
C ALA A 7 -4.53 -4.24 16.99
N LEU A 8 -3.64 -5.11 16.50
CA LEU A 8 -2.21 -5.10 16.88
C LEU A 8 -1.42 -3.92 16.29
N ALA A 9 -1.57 -3.68 14.98
CA ALA A 9 -0.96 -2.53 14.30
C ALA A 9 -1.59 -1.21 14.76
N LEU A 10 -2.90 -1.22 15.03
CA LEU A 10 -3.57 -0.12 15.70
C LEU A 10 -2.94 0.08 17.09
N ALA A 11 -2.68 -0.95 17.89
CA ALA A 11 -2.11 -0.82 19.23
C ALA A 11 -0.75 -0.12 19.30
N ILE A 12 0.18 -0.33 18.35
CA ILE A 12 1.42 0.48 18.30
C ILE A 12 1.11 1.94 17.95
N ALA A 13 0.27 2.16 16.94
CA ALA A 13 -0.15 3.51 16.56
C ALA A 13 -0.95 4.21 17.69
N LEU A 14 -1.68 3.43 18.48
CA LEU A 14 -2.53 3.88 19.59
C LEU A 14 -1.72 4.36 20.78
N CYS A 15 -0.54 3.77 20.99
CA CYS A 15 0.19 3.95 22.25
C CYS A 15 1.31 4.98 22.19
N GLY A 16 1.57 5.64 21.06
CA GLY A 16 2.50 6.77 20.97
C GLY A 16 3.88 6.57 21.61
N CYS A 17 4.32 5.33 21.76
CA CYS A 17 5.42 4.94 22.63
C CYS A 17 6.77 4.95 21.88
N PHE A 18 7.01 6.00 21.10
CA PHE A 18 8.24 6.13 20.33
C PHE A 18 8.83 7.53 20.38
N GLU A 19 10.15 7.58 20.36
CA GLU A 19 10.91 8.77 20.06
C GLU A 19 11.56 8.58 18.70
N THR A 20 11.31 9.48 17.77
CA THR A 20 11.92 9.45 16.44
C THR A 20 12.75 10.71 16.21
N ARG A 21 13.94 10.52 15.64
CA ARG A 21 14.81 11.59 15.16
C ARG A 21 15.17 11.38 13.71
N ASP A 22 14.79 12.34 12.90
CA ASP A 22 15.13 12.37 11.49
C ASP A 22 16.23 13.38 11.24
N HIS A 23 17.23 12.99 10.46
CA HIS A 23 18.23 13.89 9.93
C HIS A 23 18.40 13.67 8.43
N LEU A 24 17.86 14.61 7.65
CA LEU A 24 18.06 14.70 6.22
C LEU A 24 19.23 15.64 5.91
N THR A 25 20.23 15.15 5.18
CA THR A 25 21.31 15.98 4.64
C THR A 25 21.24 15.99 3.13
N ILE A 26 21.29 17.18 2.53
CA ILE A 26 21.29 17.39 1.08
C ILE A 26 22.57 18.14 0.68
N HIS A 27 23.33 17.57 -0.24
CA HIS A 27 24.53 18.18 -0.81
C HIS A 27 24.22 18.95 -2.10
N ALA A 28 25.12 19.85 -2.51
CA ALA A 28 24.92 20.73 -3.65
C ALA A 28 24.85 19.99 -5.01
N ASP A 29 25.36 18.76 -5.07
CA ASP A 29 25.30 17.88 -6.24
C ASP A 29 24.00 17.08 -6.34
N GLY A 30 23.16 17.10 -5.31
CA GLY A 30 21.89 16.37 -5.25
C GLY A 30 22.00 15.00 -4.60
N SER A 31 23.18 14.64 -4.10
CA SER A 31 23.37 13.49 -3.22
C SER A 31 23.05 13.85 -1.76
N GLY A 32 22.97 12.84 -0.89
CA GLY A 32 22.74 13.07 0.51
C GLY A 32 22.47 11.80 1.31
N THR A 33 22.01 12.00 2.54
CA THR A 33 21.71 10.92 3.48
C THR A 33 20.45 11.24 4.26
N VAL A 34 19.62 10.22 4.47
CA VAL A 34 18.56 10.23 5.49
C VAL A 34 19.01 9.34 6.63
N ARG A 35 18.98 9.85 7.85
CA ARG A 35 19.17 9.06 9.07
C ARG A 35 17.91 9.14 9.91
N ILE A 36 17.35 7.98 10.26
CA ILE A 36 16.19 7.85 11.13
C ILE A 36 16.65 7.08 12.36
N GLU A 37 16.48 7.66 13.54
CA GLU A 37 16.68 6.98 14.82
C GLU A 37 15.33 6.87 15.51
N THR A 38 14.79 5.66 15.57
CA THR A 38 13.53 5.41 16.25
C THR A 38 13.76 4.54 17.46
N ARG A 39 13.50 5.09 18.64
CA ARG A 39 13.41 4.34 19.88
C ARG A 39 11.96 3.97 20.10
N SER A 40 11.65 2.69 19.95
CA SER A 40 10.35 2.13 20.29
C SER A 40 10.40 1.54 21.69
N TYR A 41 9.45 1.92 22.54
CA TYR A 41 9.24 1.31 23.85
C TYR A 41 8.30 0.10 23.80
N ALA A 42 7.88 -0.32 22.59
CA ALA A 42 7.12 -1.55 22.41
C ALA A 42 8.01 -2.79 22.57
N PRO A 43 7.49 -3.91 23.11
CA PRO A 43 8.20 -5.17 23.18
C PRO A 43 8.67 -5.63 21.78
N ALA A 44 9.87 -6.21 21.66
CA ALA A 44 10.42 -6.61 20.36
C ALA A 44 9.53 -7.61 19.59
N ALA A 45 8.95 -8.59 20.30
CA ALA A 45 8.01 -9.55 19.71
C ALA A 45 6.74 -8.86 19.15
N PHE A 46 6.35 -7.73 19.73
CA PHE A 46 5.19 -6.94 19.31
C PHE A 46 5.48 -6.16 18.03
N VAL A 47 6.71 -5.68 17.87
CA VAL A 47 7.17 -4.96 16.67
C VAL A 47 7.26 -5.90 15.46
N GLU A 48 7.78 -7.11 15.66
CA GLU A 48 7.91 -8.14 14.62
C GLU A 48 6.50 -8.58 14.13
N GLU A 49 5.56 -8.85 15.04
CA GLU A 49 4.19 -9.28 14.69
C GLU A 49 3.38 -8.18 13.95
N VAL A 50 3.60 -6.90 14.28
CA VAL A 50 2.96 -5.78 13.55
C VAL A 50 3.49 -5.61 12.13
N SER A 51 4.79 -5.82 11.93
CA SER A 51 5.42 -5.73 10.61
C SER A 51 4.88 -6.80 9.66
N ASP A 52 4.80 -8.05 10.11
CA ASP A 52 4.32 -9.19 9.31
C ASP A 52 2.82 -9.04 8.95
N MET A 53 2.04 -8.42 9.83
CA MET A 53 0.61 -8.21 9.62
C MET A 53 0.28 -7.00 8.75
N ALA A 54 1.11 -5.95 8.77
CA ALA A 54 1.00 -4.83 7.85
C ALA A 54 1.27 -5.27 6.39
N GLU A 55 2.13 -6.27 6.20
CA GLU A 55 2.36 -6.92 4.90
C GLU A 55 1.15 -7.75 4.46
N TRP A 56 0.53 -8.50 5.39
CA TRP A 56 -0.63 -9.33 5.10
C TRP A 56 -1.92 -8.57 4.75
N MET A 57 -2.12 -7.35 5.28
CA MET A 57 -3.30 -6.51 5.00
C MET A 57 -3.20 -5.69 3.71
N GLY A 58 -2.37 -6.10 2.74
CA GLY A 58 -2.24 -5.40 1.46
C GLY A 58 -1.67 -3.99 1.61
N GLY A 59 -0.80 -3.78 2.60
CA GLY A 59 -0.27 -2.49 3.02
C GLY A 59 0.67 -1.84 2.00
N GLY A 60 0.11 -1.33 0.90
CA GLY A 60 0.84 -0.54 -0.10
C GLY A 60 1.32 0.83 0.41
N SER A 61 0.98 1.24 1.63
CA SER A 61 1.50 2.45 2.26
C SER A 61 2.27 2.11 3.54
N ALA A 62 3.58 2.38 3.54
CA ALA A 62 4.42 2.21 4.71
C ALA A 62 4.01 3.20 5.82
N ILE A 63 3.81 2.70 7.04
CA ILE A 63 3.46 3.52 8.20
C ILE A 63 4.77 4.06 8.80
N TYR A 64 4.85 5.37 8.99
CA TYR A 64 6.00 6.02 9.64
C TYR A 64 5.78 6.09 11.16
N PRO A 65 6.81 5.91 12.00
CA PRO A 65 8.21 5.66 11.64
C PRO A 65 8.51 4.18 11.31
N PRO A 66 9.47 3.90 10.40
CA PRO A 66 9.98 2.54 10.21
C PRO A 66 10.71 2.06 11.47
N ILE A 67 10.29 0.94 12.02
CA ILE A 67 10.84 0.31 13.22
C ILE A 67 11.55 -1.01 12.92
N THR A 68 11.39 -1.57 11.72
CA THR A 68 12.09 -2.78 11.24
C THR A 68 12.96 -2.53 10.01
N GLU A 69 13.82 -3.51 9.68
CA GLU A 69 14.62 -3.49 8.45
C GLU A 69 13.73 -3.63 7.19
N SER A 70 12.73 -4.51 7.21
CA SER A 70 11.79 -4.67 6.10
C SER A 70 10.99 -3.40 5.82
N GLU A 71 10.59 -2.65 6.85
CA GLU A 71 9.96 -1.34 6.68
C GLU A 71 10.94 -0.32 6.11
N ALA A 72 12.19 -0.29 6.57
CA ALA A 72 13.21 0.60 6.03
C ALA A 72 13.40 0.39 4.51
N GLU A 73 13.40 -0.86 4.04
CA GLU A 73 13.48 -1.20 2.62
C GLU A 73 12.24 -0.76 1.83
N LYS A 74 11.05 -0.70 2.45
CA LYS A 74 9.85 -0.12 1.83
C LYS A 74 9.97 1.39 1.71
N PHE A 75 10.55 2.06 2.69
CA PHE A 75 10.77 3.50 2.67
C PHE A 75 11.85 3.94 1.69
N PHE A 76 12.86 3.08 1.48
CA PHE A 76 14.03 3.33 0.64
C PHE A 76 14.27 2.13 -0.29
N PRO A 77 13.49 2.01 -1.39
CA PRO A 77 13.60 0.88 -2.31
C PRO A 77 14.99 0.75 -2.91
N SER A 78 15.44 -0.49 -3.13
CA SER A 78 16.77 -0.80 -3.65
C SER A 78 17.00 -0.21 -5.05
N GLY A 79 18.25 0.16 -5.36
CA GLY A 79 18.66 0.72 -6.66
C GLY A 79 19.06 2.20 -6.60
N ASP A 80 18.23 3.04 -5.97
CA ASP A 80 18.51 4.47 -5.78
C ASP A 80 19.12 4.80 -4.41
N PHE A 81 19.03 3.84 -3.48
CA PHE A 81 19.45 4.00 -2.09
C PHE A 81 20.42 2.90 -1.68
N LYS A 82 21.43 3.31 -0.89
CA LYS A 82 22.24 2.40 -0.09
C LYS A 82 21.77 2.51 1.36
N VAL A 83 21.05 1.49 1.82
CA VAL A 83 20.44 1.44 3.15
C VAL A 83 21.31 0.60 4.08
N THR A 84 21.51 1.08 5.31
CA THR A 84 22.06 0.29 6.41
C THR A 84 21.15 0.43 7.62
N VAL A 85 20.75 -0.69 8.20
CA VAL A 85 19.91 -0.74 9.39
C VAL A 85 20.72 -1.31 10.55
N ARG A 86 20.56 -0.71 11.73
CA ARG A 86 21.12 -1.22 12.99
C ARG A 86 20.03 -1.25 14.04
N GLN A 87 19.90 -2.37 14.73
CA GLN A 87 18.96 -2.51 15.84
C GLN A 87 19.73 -2.83 17.12
N GLU A 88 19.46 -2.05 18.16
CA GLU A 88 19.98 -2.26 19.51
C GLU A 88 18.81 -2.52 20.44
N LYS A 89 18.71 -3.76 20.93
CA LYS A 89 17.70 -4.16 21.92
C LYS A 89 18.24 -3.83 23.32
N THR A 90 17.52 -2.99 24.05
CA THR A 90 17.74 -2.73 25.48
C THR A 90 16.64 -3.42 26.29
N ASN A 91 16.76 -3.44 27.63
CA ASN A 91 15.75 -4.08 28.48
C ASN A 91 14.35 -3.44 28.34
N ASP A 92 14.28 -2.14 28.00
CA ASP A 92 13.04 -1.35 28.03
C ASP A 92 12.64 -0.74 26.68
N ALA A 93 13.47 -0.91 25.64
CA ALA A 93 13.27 -0.30 24.33
C ALA A 93 14.06 -1.00 23.22
N VAL A 94 13.57 -0.91 21.98
CA VAL A 94 14.29 -1.23 20.76
C VAL A 94 14.70 0.08 20.08
N LEU A 95 16.00 0.30 19.90
CA LEU A 95 16.52 1.40 19.09
C LEU A 95 16.80 0.88 17.68
N THR A 96 16.08 1.41 16.70
CA THR A 96 16.30 1.17 15.27
C THR A 96 16.96 2.41 14.66
N VAL A 97 18.12 2.24 14.04
CA VAL A 97 18.85 3.30 13.33
C VAL A 97 18.93 2.91 11.86
N ILE A 98 18.34 3.71 11.00
CA ILE A 98 18.33 3.54 9.55
C ILE A 98 19.15 4.67 8.94
N GLU A 99 20.14 4.34 8.14
CA GLU A 99 20.88 5.30 7.33
C GLU A 99 20.70 4.93 5.84
N ALA A 100 20.08 5.82 5.07
CA ALA A 100 19.85 5.66 3.64
C ALA A 100 20.60 6.75 2.88
N ALA A 101 21.65 6.38 2.14
CA ALA A 101 22.36 7.29 1.25
C ALA A 101 21.75 7.26 -0.15
N PHE A 102 21.59 8.43 -0.77
CA PHE A 102 21.09 8.58 -2.14
C PHE A 102 22.04 9.45 -2.96
N THR A 103 22.13 9.17 -4.26
CA THR A 103 22.94 9.96 -5.20
C THR A 103 22.10 10.88 -6.08
N ASN A 104 20.78 10.72 -6.06
CA ASN A 104 19.84 11.48 -6.88
C ASN A 104 18.70 12.03 -6.02
N ILE A 105 18.63 13.36 -5.88
CA ILE A 105 17.59 14.04 -5.10
C ILE A 105 16.18 13.70 -5.58
N ASN A 106 15.98 13.44 -6.87
CA ASN A 106 14.65 13.13 -7.40
C ASN A 106 14.19 11.71 -7.04
N ALA A 107 15.13 10.80 -6.76
CA ALA A 107 14.80 9.51 -6.18
C ALA A 107 14.36 9.66 -4.71
N LEU A 108 15.04 10.50 -3.92
CA LEU A 108 14.56 10.89 -2.59
C LEU A 108 13.15 11.48 -2.67
N LEU A 109 12.94 12.49 -3.52
CA LEU A 109 11.64 13.15 -3.67
C LEU A 109 10.53 12.21 -4.16
N SER A 110 10.85 11.12 -4.87
CA SER A 110 9.85 10.12 -5.29
C SER A 110 9.67 8.97 -4.29
N SER A 111 10.52 8.89 -3.26
CA SER A 111 10.51 7.79 -2.30
C SER A 111 9.28 7.78 -1.39
N PRO A 112 8.87 6.62 -0.85
CA PRO A 112 7.85 6.54 0.18
C PRO A 112 8.21 7.34 1.44
N TYR A 113 9.50 7.52 1.76
CA TYR A 113 9.95 8.41 2.83
C TYR A 113 9.52 9.86 2.58
N ALA A 114 9.85 10.39 1.40
CA ALA A 114 9.42 11.75 1.05
C ALA A 114 7.90 11.88 0.98
N ARG A 115 7.16 10.82 0.64
CA ARG A 115 5.69 10.82 0.66
C ARG A 115 5.14 10.91 2.09
N ALA A 116 5.67 10.12 3.03
CA ALA A 116 5.23 10.15 4.43
C ALA A 116 5.42 11.54 5.06
N HIS A 117 6.52 12.21 4.73
CA HIS A 117 6.80 13.57 5.19
C HIS A 117 6.16 14.66 4.31
N GLN A 118 5.36 14.31 3.30
CA GLN A 118 4.90 15.24 2.26
C GLN A 118 6.01 16.20 1.79
N LEU A 119 7.21 15.66 1.67
CA LEU A 119 8.45 16.41 1.51
C LEU A 119 8.47 17.07 0.14
N MET A 120 8.80 18.36 0.14
CA MET A 120 8.95 19.19 -1.03
C MET A 120 10.29 19.92 -1.02
N LEU A 121 10.92 19.96 -2.20
CA LEU A 121 12.09 20.77 -2.46
C LEU A 121 11.90 21.50 -3.80
N ALA A 122 12.08 22.81 -3.79
CA ALA A 122 11.92 23.64 -4.98
C ALA A 122 12.99 24.73 -5.04
N ILE A 123 13.29 25.19 -6.26
CA ILE A 123 14.08 26.41 -6.47
C ILE A 123 13.09 27.52 -6.82
N GLU A 124 12.90 28.47 -5.90
CA GLU A 124 12.02 29.63 -6.05
C GLU A 124 12.89 30.88 -6.22
N GLY A 125 13.08 31.32 -7.46
CA GLY A 125 13.99 32.42 -7.77
C GLY A 125 15.43 32.08 -7.39
N GLU A 126 16.02 32.82 -6.45
CA GLU A 126 17.40 32.63 -5.98
C GLU A 126 17.48 31.75 -4.72
N ALA A 127 16.38 31.16 -4.26
CA ALA A 127 16.33 30.36 -3.04
C ALA A 127 15.99 28.90 -3.32
N LEU A 128 16.67 27.99 -2.63
CA LEU A 128 16.21 26.63 -2.42
C LEU A 128 15.25 26.63 -1.23
N VAL A 129 14.03 26.16 -1.44
CA VAL A 129 12.96 26.09 -0.45
C VAL A 129 12.68 24.63 -0.12
N PHE A 130 12.84 24.28 1.15
CA PHE A 130 12.51 22.99 1.73
C PHE A 130 11.21 23.11 2.52
N LYS A 131 10.28 22.16 2.31
CA LYS A 131 9.07 22.01 3.12
C LYS A 131 8.82 20.54 3.44
N ALA A 132 8.33 20.25 4.64
CA ALA A 132 7.92 18.89 5.04
C ALA A 132 6.93 18.94 6.21
N VAL A 133 6.25 17.84 6.48
CA VAL A 133 5.56 17.56 7.76
C VAL A 133 6.27 16.43 8.50
N SER A 134 5.87 16.19 9.75
CA SER A 134 6.57 15.27 10.65
C SER A 134 6.56 13.79 10.28
N GLY A 135 5.72 13.35 9.33
CA GLY A 135 5.45 11.93 9.08
C GLY A 135 4.65 11.24 10.20
N ALA A 136 4.80 11.71 11.44
CA ALA A 136 4.15 11.18 12.64
C ALA A 136 2.69 11.67 12.82
N GLU A 137 2.18 12.59 12.00
CA GLU A 137 0.82 13.13 12.17
C GLU A 137 -0.24 12.02 12.16
N ALA A 138 -0.16 11.09 11.21
CA ALA A 138 -1.11 9.98 11.12
C ALA A 138 -1.13 9.16 12.40
N VAL A 139 0.05 8.78 12.91
CA VAL A 139 0.18 7.99 14.13
C VAL A 139 -0.25 8.80 15.37
N ALA A 140 0.07 10.10 15.45
CA ALA A 140 -0.38 10.97 16.53
C ALA A 140 -1.92 11.15 16.57
N ARG A 141 -2.60 11.05 15.43
CA ARG A 141 -4.06 11.05 15.37
C ARG A 141 -4.63 9.68 15.74
N LEU A 142 -4.03 8.61 15.25
CA LEU A 142 -4.41 7.25 15.61
C LEU A 142 -4.21 6.99 17.11
N SER A 143 -3.21 7.60 17.76
CA SER A 143 -2.98 7.51 19.20
C SER A 143 -4.09 8.07 20.09
N GLN A 144 -5.09 8.75 19.50
CA GLN A 144 -6.24 9.32 20.22
C GLN A 144 -7.44 8.39 20.23
N VAL A 145 -7.44 7.38 19.37
CA VAL A 145 -8.50 6.39 19.27
C VAL A 145 -8.49 5.57 20.56
N LYS A 146 -9.66 5.40 21.19
CA LYS A 146 -9.76 4.62 22.43
C LYS A 146 -9.99 3.15 22.08
N PRO A 147 -9.37 2.21 22.82
CA PRO A 147 -9.72 0.80 22.71
C PRO A 147 -11.21 0.62 23.07
N THR A 148 -11.99 -0.05 22.22
CA THR A 148 -13.38 -0.43 22.56
C THR A 148 -13.40 -1.73 23.36
N GLU A 149 -14.42 -1.92 24.20
CA GLU A 149 -14.59 -3.16 24.99
C GLU A 149 -14.66 -4.44 24.13
N GLU A 150 -15.01 -4.32 22.84
CA GLU A 150 -15.04 -5.43 21.89
C GLU A 150 -13.66 -5.82 21.32
N MET A 151 -12.68 -4.91 21.37
CA MET A 151 -11.30 -5.22 21.02
C MET A 151 -10.61 -5.75 22.28
N ASP A 152 -10.52 -7.07 22.42
CA ASP A 152 -9.89 -7.74 23.57
C ASP A 152 -8.36 -7.61 23.55
N PHE A 153 -7.91 -6.38 23.80
CA PHE A 153 -6.53 -5.97 23.97
C PHE A 153 -5.88 -6.54 25.24
N ALA A 154 -6.68 -6.99 26.21
CA ALA A 154 -6.19 -7.54 27.47
C ALA A 154 -5.43 -8.86 27.30
N SER A 155 -5.58 -9.52 26.16
CA SER A 155 -4.88 -10.76 25.82
C SER A 155 -3.46 -10.56 25.26
N ILE A 156 -3.04 -9.32 24.98
CA ILE A 156 -1.74 -9.00 24.38
C ILE A 156 -0.70 -8.72 25.48
N PRO A 157 0.34 -9.59 25.64
CA PRO A 157 1.40 -9.37 26.62
C PRO A 157 2.16 -8.06 26.38
N GLY A 158 2.37 -7.27 27.43
CA GLY A 158 3.14 -6.01 27.38
C GLY A 158 2.36 -4.79 26.87
N LEU A 159 1.10 -4.94 26.44
CA LEU A 159 0.31 -3.81 25.93
C LEU A 159 -0.06 -2.79 27.03
N ALA A 160 -0.30 -3.24 28.26
CA ALA A 160 -0.58 -2.35 29.38
C ALA A 160 0.60 -1.41 29.69
N ASP A 161 1.84 -1.91 29.59
CA ASP A 161 3.04 -1.10 29.80
C ASP A 161 3.23 -0.07 28.68
N VAL A 162 2.88 -0.44 27.46
CA VAL A 162 2.92 0.43 26.27
C VAL A 162 1.83 1.52 26.34
N GLN A 163 0.62 1.18 26.79
CA GLN A 163 -0.46 2.13 27.03
C GLN A 163 -0.12 3.19 28.09
N ASN A 164 0.65 2.81 29.12
CA ASN A 164 1.12 3.73 30.16
C ASN A 164 2.19 4.73 29.66
N ARG A 165 2.71 4.55 28.43
CA ARG A 165 3.72 5.41 27.79
C ARG A 165 3.16 6.22 26.62
N ASN A 166 1.84 6.44 26.60
CA ASN A 166 1.15 7.16 25.53
C ASN A 166 1.48 8.65 25.40
N ASP A 167 2.11 9.22 26.42
CA ASP A 167 2.58 10.60 26.43
C ASP A 167 4.06 10.73 26.05
N GLU A 168 4.76 9.62 25.78
CA GLU A 168 6.21 9.62 25.49
C GLU A 168 6.55 9.93 24.03
N MET A 169 5.54 10.15 23.17
CA MET A 169 5.77 10.44 21.76
C MET A 169 6.63 11.68 21.60
N LYS A 170 7.77 11.52 20.93
CA LYS A 170 8.66 12.63 20.60
C LYS A 170 9.11 12.53 19.16
N VAL A 171 9.05 13.66 18.47
CA VAL A 171 9.47 13.76 17.07
C VAL A 171 10.45 14.89 16.94
N GLU A 172 11.65 14.58 16.45
CA GLU A 172 12.65 15.58 16.08
C GLU A 172 12.96 15.42 14.60
N PHE A 173 13.04 16.53 13.89
CA PHE A 173 13.41 16.54 12.49
C PHE A 173 14.47 17.60 12.26
N LYS A 174 15.56 17.22 11.62
CA LYS A 174 16.66 18.08 11.24
C LYS A 174 16.90 17.98 9.74
N VAL A 175 17.02 19.12 9.10
CA VAL A 175 17.50 19.20 7.71
C VAL A 175 18.81 19.96 7.66
N THR A 176 19.77 19.47 6.91
CA THR A 176 21.01 20.17 6.54
C THR A 176 20.99 20.43 5.04
N LEU A 177 20.92 21.70 4.66
CA LEU A 177 20.85 22.14 3.26
C LEU A 177 22.25 22.42 2.67
N PRO A 178 22.39 22.51 1.33
CA PRO A 178 23.68 22.76 0.70
C PRO A 178 24.37 24.04 1.15
N ASN A 179 23.58 25.08 1.43
CA ASN A 179 24.03 26.42 1.80
C ASN A 179 23.48 26.84 3.17
N GLU A 180 24.00 27.94 3.72
CA GLU A 180 23.54 28.47 5.01
C GLU A 180 22.06 28.85 4.94
N ILE A 181 21.31 28.51 5.99
CA ILE A 181 19.87 28.78 6.05
C ILE A 181 19.64 30.28 6.23
N THR A 182 18.84 30.88 5.36
CA THR A 182 18.46 32.30 5.42
C THR A 182 17.20 32.52 6.26
N SER A 183 16.27 31.57 6.23
CA SER A 183 15.04 31.61 7.04
C SER A 183 14.54 30.21 7.36
N THR A 184 13.98 30.02 8.55
CA THR A 184 13.30 28.78 8.93
C THR A 184 12.23 29.05 9.99
N GLY A 185 11.19 28.22 10.03
CA GLY A 185 10.23 28.18 11.14
C GLY A 185 10.71 27.41 12.38
N GLY A 186 11.92 26.83 12.34
CA GLY A 186 12.52 26.05 13.43
C GLY A 186 13.76 26.71 14.04
N THR A 187 14.58 25.91 14.71
CA THR A 187 15.87 26.37 15.26
C THR A 187 16.94 26.31 14.17
N LYS A 188 17.61 27.44 13.88
CA LYS A 188 18.70 27.54 12.90
C LYS A 188 20.07 27.29 13.55
N ASP A 189 20.90 26.48 12.89
CA ASP A 189 22.33 26.31 13.17
C ASP A 189 23.12 26.17 11.86
N GLY A 190 23.68 27.29 11.38
CA GLY A 190 24.41 27.36 10.11
C GLY A 190 23.58 26.86 8.91
N LYS A 191 23.98 25.71 8.35
CA LYS A 191 23.28 25.02 7.24
C LYS A 191 22.10 24.17 7.68
N SER A 192 21.85 24.07 8.98
CA SER A 192 20.86 23.15 9.55
C SER A 192 19.66 23.89 10.15
N ALA A 193 18.47 23.33 9.97
CA ALA A 193 17.26 23.71 10.69
C ALA A 193 16.72 22.49 11.43
N SER A 194 16.17 22.70 12.63
CA SER A 194 15.63 21.63 13.47
C SER A 194 14.27 22.00 14.05
N TRP A 195 13.37 21.02 14.10
CA TRP A 195 12.06 21.09 14.72
C TRP A 195 11.91 19.94 15.70
N SER A 196 11.16 20.17 16.77
CA SER A 196 10.90 19.16 17.79
C SER A 196 9.49 19.30 18.33
N LEU A 197 8.78 18.18 18.41
CA LEU A 197 7.50 18.05 19.08
C LEU A 197 7.65 17.01 20.19
N ASP A 198 7.10 17.33 21.34
CA ASP A 198 7.21 16.52 22.55
C ASP A 198 5.83 16.44 23.20
N ARG A 199 5.24 15.24 23.18
CA ARG A 199 3.90 15.00 23.67
C ARG A 199 3.77 15.28 25.17
N LYS A 200 4.85 15.16 25.94
CA LYS A 200 4.88 15.55 27.37
C LYS A 200 4.73 17.06 27.56
N LYS A 201 5.15 17.87 26.57
CA LYS A 201 5.05 19.35 26.61
C LYS A 201 3.73 19.88 26.04
N ILE A 202 3.01 19.06 25.29
CA ILE A 202 1.72 19.41 24.68
C ILE A 202 0.68 18.39 25.18
N PRO A 203 0.07 18.61 26.37
CA PRO A 203 -0.80 17.63 27.02
C PRO A 203 -2.06 17.28 26.22
N ASP A 204 -2.55 18.22 25.41
CA ASP A 204 -3.69 17.98 24.52
C ASP A 204 -3.25 17.18 23.28
N ALA A 205 -3.81 15.98 23.13
CA ALA A 205 -3.42 15.07 22.08
C ALA A 205 -3.83 15.57 20.68
N ALA A 206 -4.97 16.25 20.57
CA ALA A 206 -5.46 16.79 19.31
C ALA A 206 -4.61 17.98 18.85
N GLU A 207 -4.19 18.83 19.79
CA GLU A 207 -3.23 19.92 19.56
C GLU A 207 -1.88 19.36 19.12
N PHE A 208 -1.33 18.37 19.84
CA PHE A 208 -0.07 17.71 19.46
C PHE A 208 -0.14 17.17 18.02
N ALA A 209 -1.18 16.41 17.69
CA ALA A 209 -1.37 15.88 16.35
C ALA A 209 -1.56 16.99 15.30
N SER A 210 -2.26 18.08 15.65
CA SER A 210 -2.37 19.22 14.73
C SER A 210 -1.03 19.92 14.50
N GLN A 211 -0.17 20.01 15.53
CA GLN A 211 1.18 20.57 15.38
C GLN A 211 2.10 19.65 14.56
N ALA A 212 1.92 18.32 14.66
CA ALA A 212 2.63 17.34 13.85
C ALA A 212 2.34 17.45 12.34
N GLY A 213 1.18 18.01 11.97
CA GLY A 213 0.78 18.31 10.59
C GLY A 213 1.13 19.71 10.09
N VAL A 214 1.78 20.56 10.91
CA VAL A 214 2.21 21.89 10.47
C VAL A 214 3.43 21.77 9.57
N SER A 215 3.43 22.48 8.44
CA SER A 215 4.56 22.57 7.52
C SER A 215 5.81 23.15 8.20
N TRP A 216 6.90 22.41 8.13
CA TRP A 216 8.23 22.82 8.52
C TRP A 216 8.98 23.35 7.32
N GLU A 217 9.40 24.61 7.38
CA GLU A 217 10.03 25.28 6.24
C GLU A 217 11.44 25.77 6.55
N ALA A 218 12.35 25.55 5.60
CA ALA A 218 13.69 26.13 5.60
C ALA A 218 14.05 26.65 4.22
N ARG A 219 14.82 27.74 4.17
CA ARG A 219 15.30 28.33 2.92
C ARG A 219 16.80 28.56 2.98
N CYS A 220 17.49 28.35 1.87
CA CYS A 220 18.88 28.76 1.70
C CYS A 220 19.07 29.32 0.27
N PRO A 221 20.18 30.02 -0.02
CA PRO A 221 20.48 30.45 -1.38
C PRO A 221 20.61 29.25 -2.32
N ALA A 222 20.15 29.38 -3.57
CA ALA A 222 20.26 28.36 -4.61
C ALA A 222 21.60 28.40 -5.37
N ALA A 223 22.46 29.38 -5.07
CA ALA A 223 23.76 29.52 -5.71
C ALA A 223 24.63 28.26 -5.52
N GLY A 224 25.23 27.79 -6.62
CA GLY A 224 26.12 26.63 -6.64
C GLY A 224 25.43 25.26 -6.55
N ILE A 225 24.10 25.21 -6.59
CA ILE A 225 23.34 23.96 -6.65
C ILE A 225 23.36 23.41 -8.09
N ALA A 226 23.79 22.15 -8.25
CA ALA A 226 23.90 21.49 -9.55
C ALA A 226 22.66 20.67 -9.93
N PHE A 227 21.81 20.32 -8.97
CA PHE A 227 20.60 19.53 -9.21
C PHE A 227 19.37 20.39 -9.50
N LYS A 228 18.37 19.79 -10.14
CA LYS A 228 17.05 20.39 -10.35
C LYS A 228 16.00 19.51 -9.69
N PRO A 229 15.44 19.93 -8.53
CA PRO A 229 14.48 19.11 -7.82
C PRO A 229 13.14 19.08 -8.59
N VAL A 230 12.62 17.88 -8.78
CA VAL A 230 11.27 17.62 -9.31
C VAL A 230 10.49 16.96 -8.19
N THR A 231 9.67 17.75 -7.50
CA THR A 231 8.86 17.27 -6.38
C THR A 231 7.51 16.80 -6.91
N PRO A 232 7.11 15.52 -6.72
CA PRO A 232 5.77 15.09 -7.05
C PRO A 232 4.74 15.83 -6.19
N THR A 233 3.55 16.08 -6.74
CA THR A 233 2.49 16.84 -6.05
C THR A 233 2.19 16.28 -4.66
N ARG A 234 2.28 17.14 -3.63
CA ARG A 234 2.01 16.83 -2.22
C ARG A 234 0.68 17.42 -1.78
N LEU A 235 -0.39 16.66 -2.02
CA LEU A 235 -1.74 17.11 -1.73
C LEU A 235 -1.97 17.40 -0.24
N GLY A 236 -1.24 16.73 0.67
CA GLY A 236 -1.34 17.00 2.10
C GLY A 236 -0.74 18.33 2.56
N MET A 237 0.03 19.04 1.72
CA MET A 237 0.70 20.30 2.06
C MET A 237 -0.10 21.55 1.75
N VAL A 238 -1.18 21.41 0.99
CA VAL A 238 -1.95 22.54 0.45
C VAL A 238 -3.40 22.43 0.87
N THR A 239 -4.09 23.56 0.95
CA THR A 239 -5.55 23.52 1.12
C THR A 239 -6.24 22.98 -0.13
N PHE A 240 -7.48 22.52 0.00
CA PHE A 240 -8.25 22.07 -1.15
C PHE A 240 -8.37 23.17 -2.21
N ALA A 241 -8.45 24.44 -1.83
CA ALA A 241 -8.50 25.55 -2.78
C ALA A 241 -7.19 25.69 -3.58
N GLU A 242 -6.05 25.57 -2.90
CA GLU A 242 -4.70 25.72 -3.47
C GLU A 242 -4.20 24.49 -4.23
N ALA A 243 -4.83 23.33 -4.04
CA ALA A 243 -4.56 22.15 -4.84
C ALA A 243 -4.80 22.50 -6.32
N THR A 244 -3.72 22.56 -7.11
CA THR A 244 -3.72 23.05 -8.49
C THR A 244 -3.43 21.91 -9.46
N HIS A 245 -4.04 22.00 -10.65
CA HIS A 245 -3.84 21.04 -11.71
C HIS A 245 -2.46 21.28 -12.32
N SER A 246 -1.43 20.56 -11.86
CA SER A 246 -0.25 20.35 -12.67
C SER A 246 -0.68 19.52 -13.88
N GLY A 247 -0.52 20.07 -15.09
CA GLY A 247 -0.78 19.33 -16.33
C GLY A 247 -0.02 18.01 -16.32
N ALA A 248 -0.56 16.98 -16.97
CA ALA A 248 0.06 15.67 -17.02
C ALA A 248 1.49 15.79 -17.54
N ASP A 249 2.48 15.69 -16.65
CA ASP A 249 3.86 15.50 -17.06
C ASP A 249 3.86 14.21 -17.86
N GLY A 250 4.21 14.31 -19.16
CA GLY A 250 4.35 13.16 -20.03
C GLY A 250 5.36 12.22 -19.41
N GLY A 251 4.87 11.22 -18.68
CA GLY A 251 5.70 10.31 -17.92
C GLY A 251 6.77 9.69 -18.81
N THR A 252 7.88 9.27 -18.21
CA THR A 252 8.91 8.51 -18.92
C THR A 252 8.28 7.31 -19.62
N ALA A 253 8.52 7.19 -20.92
CA ALA A 253 8.04 6.06 -21.71
C ALA A 253 8.58 4.75 -21.12
N VAL A 254 7.69 3.77 -20.97
CA VAL A 254 7.98 2.47 -20.37
C VAL A 254 8.70 1.60 -21.42
N ASP A 255 9.86 1.06 -21.07
CA ASP A 255 10.59 0.10 -21.93
C ASP A 255 9.97 -1.30 -21.80
N THR A 256 8.95 -1.55 -22.61
CA THR A 256 8.19 -2.80 -22.59
C THR A 256 9.04 -4.02 -22.92
N ASN A 257 10.05 -3.89 -23.78
CA ASN A 257 10.94 -5.00 -24.14
C ASN A 257 11.83 -5.41 -22.96
N ARG A 258 12.33 -4.43 -22.21
CA ARG A 258 13.11 -4.69 -21.00
C ARG A 258 12.28 -5.37 -19.90
N ILE A 259 11.02 -4.96 -19.73
CA ILE A 259 10.08 -5.61 -18.81
C ILE A 259 9.84 -7.07 -19.21
N VAL A 260 9.45 -7.34 -20.46
CA VAL A 260 9.15 -8.71 -20.92
C VAL A 260 10.36 -9.62 -20.79
N SER A 261 11.57 -9.12 -21.11
CA SER A 261 12.80 -9.92 -21.03
C SER A 261 13.32 -10.16 -19.61
N SER A 262 12.89 -9.36 -18.63
CA SER A 262 13.24 -9.54 -17.22
C SER A 262 12.20 -10.32 -16.42
N ALA A 263 10.98 -10.43 -16.93
CA ALA A 263 9.92 -11.24 -16.35
C ALA A 263 10.21 -12.73 -16.49
N ARG A 264 9.97 -13.49 -15.42
CA ARG A 264 9.94 -14.96 -15.48
C ARG A 264 8.77 -15.51 -14.69
N PHE A 265 8.22 -16.64 -15.14
CA PHE A 265 7.20 -17.39 -14.42
C PHE A 265 7.82 -18.59 -13.72
N VAL A 266 7.55 -18.74 -12.42
CA VAL A 266 8.00 -19.85 -11.59
C VAL A 266 6.77 -20.67 -11.17
N PRO A 267 6.52 -21.85 -11.76
CA PRO A 267 5.41 -22.70 -11.37
C PRO A 267 5.66 -23.31 -9.99
N TYR A 268 4.61 -23.37 -9.16
CA TYR A 268 4.66 -23.97 -7.83
C TYR A 268 3.85 -25.26 -7.76
N ALA A 269 2.61 -25.23 -8.24
CA ALA A 269 1.69 -26.34 -8.07
C ALA A 269 0.68 -26.44 -9.23
N LEU A 270 0.23 -27.66 -9.49
CA LEU A 270 -0.98 -27.94 -10.24
C LEU A 270 -1.98 -28.59 -9.29
N GLN A 271 -3.04 -27.88 -8.95
CA GLN A 271 -4.13 -28.40 -8.15
C GLN A 271 -5.23 -28.92 -9.07
N VAL A 272 -5.69 -30.16 -8.85
CA VAL A 272 -6.77 -30.76 -9.64
C VAL A 272 -7.87 -31.21 -8.69
N THR A 273 -9.03 -30.55 -8.78
CA THR A 273 -10.22 -30.87 -8.01
C THR A 273 -11.18 -31.66 -8.87
N ARG A 274 -11.55 -32.85 -8.39
CA ARG A 274 -12.56 -33.69 -9.04
C ARG A 274 -13.66 -34.01 -8.04
N SER A 275 -14.89 -33.69 -8.37
CA SER A 275 -16.06 -34.11 -7.62
C SER A 275 -16.55 -35.46 -8.16
N VAL A 276 -16.90 -36.37 -7.25
CA VAL A 276 -17.54 -37.63 -7.58
C VAL A 276 -18.87 -37.66 -6.87
N ASP A 277 -19.94 -37.40 -7.60
CA ASP A 277 -21.29 -37.56 -7.07
C ASP A 277 -21.69 -39.04 -7.08
N LEU A 278 -21.84 -39.61 -5.88
CA LEU A 278 -22.28 -40.99 -5.66
C LEU A 278 -23.80 -41.10 -5.43
N SER A 279 -24.52 -39.97 -5.38
CA SER A 279 -25.95 -39.93 -5.05
C SER A 279 -26.87 -40.20 -6.24
N GLY A 280 -26.38 -40.01 -7.47
CA GLY A 280 -27.19 -40.09 -8.69
C GLY A 280 -28.07 -38.85 -8.95
N GLU A 281 -28.08 -37.88 -8.03
CA GLU A 281 -28.77 -36.59 -8.14
C GLU A 281 -27.77 -35.49 -8.50
N GLY A 282 -27.12 -35.63 -9.67
CA GLY A 282 -26.13 -34.70 -10.25
C GLY A 282 -25.71 -33.49 -9.41
N GLY A 283 -24.69 -33.68 -8.57
CA GLY A 283 -24.12 -32.64 -7.73
C GLY A 283 -23.49 -31.47 -8.51
N SER A 284 -23.64 -30.25 -7.99
CA SER A 284 -23.31 -28.96 -8.60
C SER A 284 -21.85 -28.50 -8.46
N MET A 285 -20.90 -29.39 -8.15
CA MET A 285 -19.48 -29.02 -8.05
C MET A 285 -18.74 -29.40 -9.33
N GLU A 286 -18.29 -28.40 -10.10
CA GLU A 286 -17.64 -28.59 -11.39
C GLU A 286 -16.17 -29.00 -11.21
N ASN A 287 -15.71 -29.99 -11.99
CA ASN A 287 -14.32 -30.45 -12.00
C ASN A 287 -13.39 -29.36 -12.55
N ALA A 288 -12.30 -29.03 -11.84
CA ALA A 288 -11.40 -27.95 -12.20
C ALA A 288 -9.93 -28.30 -11.96
N ALA A 289 -9.04 -27.66 -12.71
CA ALA A 289 -7.61 -27.65 -12.48
C ALA A 289 -7.09 -26.21 -12.42
N GLN A 290 -6.05 -26.00 -11.61
CA GLN A 290 -5.48 -24.69 -11.35
C GLN A 290 -3.95 -24.81 -11.35
N LEU A 291 -3.30 -24.16 -12.31
CA LEU A 291 -1.84 -24.00 -12.32
C LEU A 291 -1.48 -22.73 -11.55
N ILE A 292 -0.77 -22.91 -10.44
CA ILE A 292 -0.35 -21.85 -9.52
C ILE A 292 1.15 -21.64 -9.69
N GLY A 293 1.58 -20.39 -9.79
CA GLY A 293 2.98 -20.00 -9.79
C GLY A 293 3.15 -18.51 -9.55
N SER A 294 4.37 -17.98 -9.57
CA SER A 294 4.61 -16.54 -9.49
C SER A 294 5.25 -15.97 -10.73
N ILE A 295 4.85 -14.74 -11.08
CA ILE A 295 5.63 -13.86 -11.93
C ILE A 295 6.68 -13.18 -11.05
N VAL A 296 7.92 -13.23 -11.49
CA VAL A 296 9.07 -12.61 -10.82
C VAL A 296 9.66 -11.56 -11.75
N LEU A 297 9.82 -10.34 -11.25
CA LEU A 297 10.38 -9.18 -11.94
C LEU A 297 11.43 -8.50 -11.05
N PRO A 298 12.44 -7.81 -11.59
CA PRO A 298 13.18 -6.82 -10.82
C PRO A 298 12.24 -5.77 -10.26
N ARG A 299 12.46 -5.34 -9.01
CA ARG A 299 11.54 -4.42 -8.31
C ARG A 299 11.37 -3.08 -9.03
N GLU A 300 12.41 -2.61 -9.72
CA GLU A 300 12.36 -1.40 -10.56
C GLU A 300 11.47 -1.55 -11.82
N HIS A 301 11.02 -2.76 -12.12
CA HIS A 301 10.13 -3.10 -13.22
C HIS A 301 8.76 -3.59 -12.74
N ALA A 302 8.48 -3.53 -11.43
CA ALA A 302 7.16 -3.86 -10.90
C ALA A 302 6.10 -2.90 -11.48
N PRO A 303 4.98 -3.41 -11.99
CA PRO A 303 3.90 -2.57 -12.49
C PRO A 303 3.12 -1.91 -11.35
N GLN A 304 2.39 -0.85 -11.68
CA GLN A 304 1.45 -0.23 -10.75
C GLN A 304 0.10 -0.96 -10.68
N LYS A 305 -0.23 -1.80 -11.67
CA LYS A 305 -1.40 -2.69 -11.63
C LYS A 305 -1.07 -4.01 -12.31
N TRP A 306 -1.31 -5.10 -11.59
CA TRP A 306 -1.30 -6.45 -12.13
C TRP A 306 -2.65 -6.75 -12.77
N GLY A 307 -2.63 -7.20 -14.00
CA GLY A 307 -3.82 -7.70 -14.70
C GLY A 307 -4.12 -9.14 -14.31
N GLU A 308 -5.28 -9.61 -14.76
CA GLU A 308 -5.71 -10.96 -14.48
C GLU A 308 -5.02 -11.99 -15.39
N PRO A 309 -4.77 -13.22 -14.89
CA PRO A 309 -4.25 -14.30 -15.70
C PRO A 309 -5.28 -14.76 -16.74
N LYS A 310 -4.90 -14.73 -18.01
CA LYS A 310 -5.70 -15.21 -19.14
C LYS A 310 -5.12 -16.53 -19.65
N VAL A 311 -5.96 -17.55 -19.80
CA VAL A 311 -5.58 -18.83 -20.42
C VAL A 311 -5.83 -18.74 -21.92
N GLU A 312 -4.77 -18.83 -22.72
CA GLU A 312 -4.85 -18.84 -24.18
C GLU A 312 -4.99 -20.27 -24.71
N GLU A 313 -4.32 -21.23 -24.09
CA GLU A 313 -4.29 -22.64 -24.45
C GLU A 313 -4.14 -23.49 -23.18
N ALA A 314 -4.92 -24.54 -23.03
CA ALA A 314 -4.68 -25.57 -22.04
C ALA A 314 -5.00 -26.92 -22.69
N VAL A 315 -4.02 -27.81 -22.83
CA VAL A 315 -4.19 -29.09 -23.51
C VAL A 315 -3.61 -30.24 -22.71
N ASP A 316 -4.33 -31.34 -22.67
CA ASP A 316 -3.88 -32.56 -22.01
C ASP A 316 -2.91 -33.39 -22.89
N ALA A 317 -2.27 -34.42 -22.33
CA ALA A 317 -1.36 -35.29 -23.08
C ALA A 317 -1.98 -36.05 -24.27
N LYS A 318 -3.32 -36.08 -24.38
CA LYS A 318 -4.06 -36.68 -25.50
C LYS A 318 -4.49 -35.62 -26.53
N GLY A 319 -4.20 -34.34 -26.29
CA GLY A 319 -4.59 -33.23 -27.15
C GLY A 319 -6.01 -32.72 -26.93
N ASN A 320 -6.65 -33.07 -25.81
CA ASN A 320 -7.97 -32.51 -25.48
C ASN A 320 -7.81 -31.07 -24.97
N ASP A 321 -8.66 -30.16 -25.46
CA ASP A 321 -8.75 -28.78 -24.96
C ASP A 321 -9.38 -28.78 -23.57
N LEU A 322 -8.66 -28.21 -22.61
CA LEU A 322 -9.05 -28.08 -21.22
C LEU A 322 -9.58 -26.68 -20.90
N ARG A 323 -9.64 -25.74 -21.85
CA ARG A 323 -10.25 -24.43 -21.57
C ARG A 323 -11.72 -24.56 -21.22
N PHE A 324 -12.21 -23.63 -20.40
CA PHE A 324 -13.65 -23.49 -20.19
C PHE A 324 -14.32 -23.03 -21.49
N ALA A 325 -15.59 -23.40 -21.68
CA ALA A 325 -16.37 -22.83 -22.78
C ALA A 325 -16.82 -21.42 -22.39
N ASP A 326 -16.92 -20.50 -23.35
CA ASP A 326 -17.31 -19.09 -23.12
C ASP A 326 -18.61 -18.91 -22.30
N ALA A 327 -19.51 -19.91 -22.29
CA ALA A 327 -20.76 -19.91 -21.53
C ALA A 327 -20.63 -20.38 -20.06
N ASP A 328 -19.51 -21.00 -19.68
CA ASP A 328 -19.22 -21.52 -18.34
C ASP A 328 -18.36 -20.55 -17.50
N GLU A 329 -17.74 -19.53 -18.12
CA GLU A 329 -16.86 -18.59 -17.41
C GLU A 329 -17.59 -17.82 -16.31
N GLY A 330 -18.82 -17.33 -16.56
CA GLY A 330 -19.60 -16.54 -15.60
C GLY A 330 -20.16 -17.32 -14.39
N ARG A 331 -20.21 -18.66 -14.42
CA ARG A 331 -20.70 -19.48 -13.28
C ARG A 331 -19.62 -19.80 -12.25
N MET A 332 -18.35 -19.82 -12.67
CA MET A 332 -17.29 -20.47 -11.90
C MET A 332 -16.51 -19.55 -10.95
N TRP A 333 -16.61 -18.22 -11.11
CA TRP A 333 -15.96 -17.28 -10.19
C TRP A 333 -16.50 -17.38 -8.76
N SER A 334 -17.70 -17.95 -8.60
CA SER A 334 -18.32 -18.24 -7.30
C SER A 334 -17.58 -19.29 -6.46
N MET A 335 -16.72 -20.13 -7.07
CA MET A 335 -15.95 -21.18 -6.36
C MET A 335 -14.51 -20.80 -6.02
N ARG A 336 -14.00 -19.63 -6.45
CA ARG A 336 -12.59 -19.25 -6.22
C ARG A 336 -12.19 -19.13 -4.72
N TYR A 337 -13.14 -19.09 -3.78
CA TYR A 337 -12.84 -18.78 -2.37
C TYR A 337 -13.50 -19.63 -1.28
N SER A 338 -14.33 -20.64 -1.59
CA SER A 338 -15.05 -21.35 -0.50
C SER A 338 -14.27 -22.49 0.14
N SER A 339 -13.14 -22.94 -0.44
CA SER A 339 -12.31 -23.96 0.18
C SER A 339 -10.89 -23.92 -0.36
N PHE A 340 -9.92 -24.08 0.54
CA PHE A 340 -8.50 -24.31 0.25
C PHE A 340 -7.65 -23.05 0.00
N ARG A 341 -7.52 -22.22 1.05
CA ARG A 341 -6.19 -21.67 1.37
C ARG A 341 -5.28 -22.87 1.62
N VAL A 342 -4.26 -23.06 0.79
CA VAL A 342 -3.06 -23.75 1.26
C VAL A 342 -2.53 -22.82 2.35
N ASP A 343 -2.59 -23.27 3.60
CA ASP A 343 -1.81 -22.63 4.66
C ASP A 343 -0.38 -22.49 4.12
N ASP A 344 0.13 -21.26 4.05
CA ASP A 344 1.56 -20.99 3.86
C ASP A 344 2.30 -21.51 5.09
N ASP A 345 2.33 -22.83 5.27
CA ASP A 345 3.41 -23.47 6.00
C ASP A 345 4.62 -23.37 5.06
N GLU A 346 5.46 -22.37 5.31
CA GLU A 346 6.79 -22.23 4.74
C GLU A 346 7.64 -23.46 5.13
N ASP A 347 7.41 -24.60 4.47
CA ASP A 347 8.40 -25.66 4.44
C ASP A 347 9.54 -25.18 3.54
N GLU A 348 10.67 -24.88 4.18
CA GLU A 348 12.01 -24.58 3.65
C GLU A 348 12.23 -25.08 2.21
N VAL A 349 11.93 -24.24 1.23
CA VAL A 349 12.32 -24.49 -0.15
C VAL A 349 13.77 -24.04 -0.33
N GLY A 350 14.68 -25.02 -0.17
CA GLY A 350 15.97 -25.18 -0.85
C GLY A 350 16.88 -23.96 -1.01
N GLU A 351 18.07 -24.05 -0.44
CA GLU A 351 19.23 -23.17 -0.64
C GLU A 351 19.37 -22.66 -2.09
N GLY A 352 18.80 -21.47 -2.33
CA GLY A 352 18.98 -20.68 -3.54
C GLY A 352 18.85 -19.23 -3.14
N GLU A 353 19.96 -18.65 -2.64
CA GLU A 353 20.18 -17.24 -2.33
C GLU A 353 18.91 -16.38 -2.22
N LYS A 354 18.41 -16.18 -0.99
CA LYS A 354 17.42 -15.15 -0.66
C LYS A 354 17.97 -13.77 -1.06
N ARG A 355 17.74 -13.34 -2.30
CA ARG A 355 17.78 -11.93 -2.72
C ARG A 355 16.46 -11.24 -2.36
N ALA A 356 16.06 -11.38 -1.10
CA ALA A 356 14.95 -10.60 -0.56
C ALA A 356 15.33 -9.11 -0.73
N GLY A 357 14.49 -8.35 -1.44
CA GLY A 357 14.68 -6.92 -1.65
C GLY A 357 15.05 -6.47 -3.08
N MET A 358 15.41 -7.37 -4.01
CA MET A 358 15.69 -6.99 -5.42
C MET A 358 14.63 -7.45 -6.43
N GLU A 359 13.85 -8.48 -6.11
CA GLU A 359 12.80 -9.02 -6.99
C GLU A 359 11.42 -8.79 -6.38
N GLU A 360 10.46 -8.37 -7.21
CA GLU A 360 9.03 -8.37 -6.91
C GLU A 360 8.42 -9.69 -7.38
N ARG A 361 7.56 -10.30 -6.55
CA ARG A 361 6.90 -11.58 -6.84
C ARG A 361 5.40 -11.46 -6.70
N ARG A 362 4.67 -11.86 -7.75
CA ARG A 362 3.21 -11.93 -7.73
C ARG A 362 2.74 -13.34 -8.03
N THR A 363 2.07 -13.96 -7.08
CA THR A 363 1.40 -15.25 -7.29
C THR A 363 0.20 -15.07 -8.21
N VAL A 364 0.11 -15.92 -9.22
CA VAL A 364 -0.95 -15.95 -10.23
C VAL A 364 -1.43 -17.38 -10.42
N SER A 365 -2.69 -17.50 -10.81
CA SER A 365 -3.36 -18.78 -10.99
C SER A 365 -4.06 -18.84 -12.34
N PHE A 366 -3.78 -19.89 -13.09
CA PHE A 366 -4.47 -20.22 -14.34
C PHE A 366 -5.45 -21.35 -14.10
N ALA A 367 -6.74 -21.06 -14.17
CA ALA A 367 -7.80 -22.05 -14.00
C ALA A 367 -8.24 -22.61 -15.37
N PHE A 368 -8.44 -23.92 -15.44
CA PHE A 368 -8.93 -24.64 -16.61
C PHE A 368 -9.67 -25.92 -16.17
N ARG A 369 -10.32 -26.63 -17.09
CA ARG A 369 -11.01 -27.89 -16.81
C ARG A 369 -10.02 -28.95 -16.35
N ALA A 370 -10.44 -29.75 -15.37
CA ALA A 370 -9.63 -30.87 -14.93
C ALA A 370 -9.40 -31.86 -16.09
N PRO A 371 -8.17 -32.36 -16.29
CA PRO A 371 -7.95 -33.45 -17.23
C PRO A 371 -8.70 -34.71 -16.75
N ASP A 372 -9.05 -35.59 -17.70
CA ASP A 372 -9.68 -36.88 -17.40
C ASP A 372 -8.86 -37.67 -16.36
N TRP A 373 -9.52 -38.46 -15.53
CA TRP A 373 -8.88 -39.22 -14.44
C TRP A 373 -7.82 -40.23 -14.92
N ARG A 374 -7.84 -40.63 -16.20
CA ARG A 374 -6.83 -41.49 -16.82
C ARG A 374 -5.66 -40.72 -17.42
N VAL A 375 -5.70 -39.39 -17.36
CA VAL A 375 -4.67 -38.51 -17.90
C VAL A 375 -3.80 -38.02 -16.75
N ASN A 376 -2.52 -38.39 -16.82
CA ASN A 376 -1.54 -38.11 -15.77
C ASN A 376 -0.65 -36.90 -16.09
N GLU A 377 -0.94 -36.19 -17.18
CA GLU A 377 -0.11 -35.06 -17.64
C GLU A 377 -0.96 -34.06 -18.42
N VAL A 378 -0.78 -32.78 -18.10
CA VAL A 378 -1.20 -31.65 -18.94
C VAL A 378 -0.03 -31.32 -19.86
N ALA A 379 -0.21 -31.48 -21.17
CA ALA A 379 0.87 -31.31 -22.14
C ALA A 379 1.36 -29.87 -22.21
N ARG A 380 0.44 -28.91 -22.19
CA ARG A 380 0.77 -27.49 -22.28
C ARG A 380 -0.31 -26.62 -21.64
N VAL A 381 0.13 -25.61 -20.92
CA VAL A 381 -0.68 -24.45 -20.54
C VAL A 381 0.04 -23.21 -21.07
N LYS A 382 -0.65 -22.42 -21.89
CA LYS A 382 -0.21 -21.12 -22.38
C LYS A 382 -1.19 -20.07 -21.91
N GLY A 383 -0.66 -18.95 -21.44
CA GLY A 383 -1.45 -17.82 -21.03
C GLY A 383 -0.64 -16.55 -21.00
N SER A 384 -1.26 -15.50 -20.50
CA SER A 384 -0.59 -14.23 -20.28
C SER A 384 -1.17 -13.51 -19.08
N VAL A 385 -0.35 -12.66 -18.47
CA VAL A 385 -0.77 -11.70 -17.45
C VAL A 385 -0.41 -10.31 -17.96
N GLU A 386 -1.38 -9.42 -18.04
CA GLU A 386 -1.15 -8.04 -18.48
C GLU A 386 -0.61 -7.19 -17.32
N LEU A 387 0.58 -6.64 -17.47
CA LEU A 387 1.11 -5.65 -16.52
C LEU A 387 0.76 -4.25 -17.01
N ARG A 388 0.17 -3.41 -16.17
CA ARG A 388 -0.21 -2.05 -16.54
C ARG A 388 0.69 -1.01 -15.90
N TYR A 389 1.23 -0.15 -16.75
CA TYR A 389 2.09 0.95 -16.36
C TYR A 389 1.45 2.29 -16.67
N PHE A 390 1.18 3.08 -15.64
CA PHE A 390 0.51 4.37 -15.80
C PHE A 390 1.53 5.48 -16.01
N SER A 391 1.31 6.32 -17.03
CA SER A 391 2.20 7.43 -17.38
C SER A 391 1.45 8.75 -17.37
N GLY A 392 1.99 9.73 -16.66
CA GLY A 392 1.35 11.03 -16.46
C GLY A 392 0.14 10.94 -15.53
N SER A 393 0.05 11.87 -14.60
CA SER A 393 -1.09 11.98 -13.68
C SER A 393 -1.70 13.36 -13.81
N GLN A 394 -3.03 13.43 -13.75
CA GLN A 394 -3.76 14.68 -13.59
C GLN A 394 -4.38 14.74 -12.20
N LEU A 395 -4.40 15.94 -11.62
CA LEU A 395 -5.17 16.21 -10.42
C LEU A 395 -6.65 16.32 -10.78
N ILE A 396 -7.51 15.58 -10.09
CA ILE A 396 -8.97 15.71 -10.16
C ILE A 396 -9.46 16.13 -8.77
N LYS A 397 -10.19 17.25 -8.72
CA LYS A 397 -10.76 17.80 -7.49
C LYS A 397 -12.25 17.54 -7.44
N LEU A 398 -12.67 16.71 -6.51
CA LEU A 398 -14.05 16.34 -6.27
C LEU A 398 -14.56 17.11 -5.05
N THR A 399 -15.17 18.26 -5.30
CA THR A 399 -15.67 19.16 -4.24
C THR A 399 -16.89 18.58 -3.56
N ASN A 400 -16.88 18.49 -2.23
CA ASN A 400 -17.98 17.94 -1.43
C ASN A 400 -18.47 16.56 -1.89
N ALA A 401 -17.54 15.75 -2.41
CA ALA A 401 -17.79 14.45 -3.01
C ALA A 401 -18.51 13.47 -2.08
N ILE A 402 -18.27 13.57 -0.76
CA ILE A 402 -18.84 12.67 0.23
C ILE A 402 -19.72 13.49 1.21
N PRO A 403 -21.04 13.50 1.02
CA PRO A 403 -21.98 14.08 1.97
C PRO A 403 -21.88 13.44 3.35
N SER A 404 -22.22 14.18 4.40
CA SER A 404 -22.24 13.67 5.78
C SER A 404 -23.14 12.45 5.96
N GLY A 405 -24.26 12.40 5.23
CA GLY A 405 -25.21 11.27 5.28
C GLY A 405 -24.68 9.96 4.68
N TRP A 406 -23.55 9.99 3.98
CA TRP A 406 -22.90 8.79 3.43
C TRP A 406 -21.89 8.16 4.40
N ILE A 407 -21.54 8.87 5.47
CA ILE A 407 -20.59 8.41 6.49
C ILE A 407 -21.38 8.00 7.74
N VAL A 408 -21.35 6.71 8.05
CA VAL A 408 -22.04 6.16 9.21
C VAL A 408 -21.13 6.16 10.43
N ASP A 409 -21.61 6.75 11.53
CA ASP A 409 -20.94 6.70 12.83
C ASP A 409 -21.30 5.40 13.54
N VAL A 410 -20.41 4.41 13.46
CA VAL A 410 -20.66 3.03 13.94
C VAL A 410 -20.86 2.99 15.45
N THR A 411 -20.33 3.98 16.18
CA THR A 411 -20.52 4.11 17.63
C THR A 411 -21.97 4.44 18.03
N ARG A 412 -22.84 4.75 17.07
CA ARG A 412 -24.28 5.01 17.31
C ARG A 412 -25.15 3.74 17.27
N GLY A 413 -24.56 2.56 17.08
CA GLY A 413 -25.24 1.26 17.20
C GLY A 413 -25.59 0.59 15.87
N MET A 414 -25.94 -0.72 15.92
CA MET A 414 -26.21 -1.60 14.77
C MET A 414 -27.33 -1.09 13.83
N GLU A 415 -28.30 -0.31 14.33
CA GLU A 415 -29.34 0.30 13.50
C GLU A 415 -28.78 1.25 12.42
N ALA A 416 -27.66 1.92 12.69
CA ALA A 416 -27.01 2.82 11.74
C ALA A 416 -26.30 2.05 10.61
N VAL A 417 -25.79 0.85 10.90
CA VAL A 417 -25.13 -0.04 9.93
C VAL A 417 -26.15 -0.71 9.01
N LEU A 418 -27.29 -1.15 9.56
CA LEU A 418 -28.40 -1.72 8.78
C LEU A 418 -29.10 -0.70 7.86
N GLY A 419 -28.90 0.60 8.10
CA GLY A 419 -29.37 1.67 7.21
C GLY A 419 -28.52 1.88 5.94
N MET A 420 -27.31 1.30 5.85
CA MET A 420 -26.41 1.49 4.70
C MET A 420 -26.87 0.74 3.45
N SER A 421 -27.50 -0.43 3.60
CA SER A 421 -27.95 -1.27 2.47
C SER A 421 -29.19 -0.71 1.74
N ASN A 422 -29.81 0.35 2.27
CA ASN A 422 -31.02 0.97 1.70
C ASN A 422 -30.78 2.36 1.08
N GLN A 423 -29.54 2.85 1.06
CA GLN A 423 -29.18 4.04 0.32
C GLN A 423 -28.78 3.60 -1.09
N GLY A 424 -29.45 4.09 -2.13
CA GLY A 424 -29.14 3.77 -3.53
C GLY A 424 -27.68 4.06 -3.92
N SER A 425 -27.32 3.83 -5.19
CA SER A 425 -25.92 3.95 -5.64
C SER A 425 -25.29 5.28 -5.24
N LYS A 426 -24.09 5.20 -4.63
CA LYS A 426 -23.36 6.37 -4.10
C LYS A 426 -22.28 6.78 -5.09
N VAL A 427 -22.70 6.99 -6.33
CA VAL A 427 -21.82 7.34 -7.44
C VAL A 427 -21.33 8.77 -7.27
N VAL A 428 -20.01 8.97 -7.38
CA VAL A 428 -19.36 10.28 -7.36
C VAL A 428 -19.25 10.76 -8.81
N GLU A 429 -20.27 11.49 -9.27
CA GLU A 429 -20.29 12.04 -10.62
C GLU A 429 -19.39 13.27 -10.75
N HIS A 430 -18.47 13.25 -11.71
CA HIS A 430 -17.66 14.42 -12.05
C HIS A 430 -17.16 14.38 -13.50
N PRO A 431 -17.30 15.45 -14.30
CA PRO A 431 -16.92 15.45 -15.72
C PRO A 431 -15.45 15.09 -15.98
N ALA A 432 -14.55 15.39 -15.04
CA ALA A 432 -13.14 15.05 -15.16
C ALA A 432 -12.86 13.54 -14.97
N LEU A 433 -13.71 12.81 -14.25
CA LEU A 433 -13.63 11.35 -14.12
C LEU A 433 -14.08 10.69 -15.43
N GLU A 434 -15.23 11.12 -15.97
CA GLU A 434 -15.74 10.67 -17.28
C GLU A 434 -14.72 10.88 -18.40
N LYS A 435 -14.04 12.04 -18.41
CA LYS A 435 -13.03 12.38 -19.42
C LYS A 435 -11.86 11.38 -19.46
N ILE A 436 -11.52 10.74 -18.34
CA ILE A 436 -10.49 9.70 -18.29
C ILE A 436 -11.07 8.28 -18.27
N GLY A 437 -12.38 8.14 -18.49
CA GLY A 437 -13.08 6.85 -18.44
C GLY A 437 -13.10 6.23 -17.05
N MET A 438 -12.96 7.01 -15.98
CA MET A 438 -13.03 6.52 -14.61
C MET A 438 -14.45 6.66 -14.07
N SER A 439 -14.98 5.63 -13.42
CA SER A 439 -16.13 5.74 -12.52
C SER A 439 -15.67 5.55 -11.07
N LEU A 440 -16.33 6.24 -10.14
CA LEU A 440 -16.03 6.16 -8.73
C LEU A 440 -17.34 6.04 -7.96
N GLU A 441 -17.51 4.96 -7.21
CA GLU A 441 -18.67 4.73 -6.36
C GLU A 441 -18.21 4.48 -4.93
N LEU A 442 -18.85 5.13 -3.95
CA LEU A 442 -18.57 4.88 -2.54
C LEU A 442 -19.40 3.69 -2.05
N GLU A 443 -18.79 2.52 -1.90
CA GLU A 443 -19.48 1.37 -1.32
C GLU A 443 -19.79 1.61 0.16
N THR A 444 -18.77 2.03 0.92
CA THR A 444 -18.89 2.17 2.38
C THR A 444 -18.16 3.42 2.85
N GLY A 445 -18.87 4.29 3.57
CA GLY A 445 -18.28 5.36 4.37
C GLY A 445 -18.60 5.15 5.84
N MET A 446 -17.58 5.00 6.68
CA MET A 446 -17.76 4.80 8.12
C MET A 446 -16.82 5.68 8.94
N ALA A 447 -17.28 6.14 10.09
CA ALA A 447 -16.48 6.80 11.10
C ALA A 447 -16.57 5.98 12.39
N GLN A 448 -15.44 5.50 12.88
CA GLN A 448 -15.37 4.68 14.08
C GLN A 448 -14.15 5.07 14.91
N ASP A 449 -14.39 5.32 16.20
CA ASP A 449 -13.38 5.52 17.26
C ASP A 449 -12.27 6.56 17.00
N GLY A 450 -12.39 7.41 15.99
CA GLY A 450 -11.38 8.42 15.64
C GLY A 450 -10.70 8.16 14.31
N VAL A 451 -11.17 7.19 13.53
CA VAL A 451 -10.79 6.91 12.14
C VAL A 451 -12.03 7.06 11.26
N THR A 452 -11.85 7.61 10.06
CA THR A 452 -12.86 7.58 8.99
C THR A 452 -12.34 6.70 7.86
N MET A 453 -13.11 5.69 7.48
CA MET A 453 -12.79 4.78 6.38
C MET A 453 -13.77 5.01 5.23
N LEU A 454 -13.24 5.12 4.02
CA LEU A 454 -13.99 5.24 2.78
C LEU A 454 -13.54 4.10 1.85
N ALA A 455 -14.43 3.20 1.52
CA ALA A 455 -14.21 2.15 0.52
C ALA A 455 -14.88 2.58 -0.78
N PHE A 456 -14.08 2.71 -1.82
CA PHE A 456 -14.53 3.06 -3.16
C PHE A 456 -14.41 1.88 -4.10
N GLU A 457 -15.41 1.70 -4.94
CA GLU A 457 -15.33 0.92 -6.15
C GLU A 457 -14.90 1.87 -7.28
N VAL A 458 -13.79 1.54 -7.95
CA VAL A 458 -13.19 2.32 -9.03
C VAL A 458 -13.33 1.52 -10.33
N GLY A 459 -14.17 1.99 -11.26
CA GLY A 459 -14.35 1.35 -12.56
C GLY A 459 -13.57 2.04 -13.67
N GLY A 460 -13.35 1.28 -14.74
CA GLY A 460 -12.73 1.76 -15.98
C GLY A 460 -11.20 1.62 -16.05
N PRO A 461 -10.59 2.03 -17.18
CA PRO A 461 -9.18 1.74 -17.48
C PRO A 461 -8.18 2.63 -16.73
N ALA A 462 -8.64 3.69 -16.07
CA ALA A 462 -7.79 4.63 -15.35
C ALA A 462 -7.41 4.13 -13.96
N ALA A 463 -6.30 4.61 -13.41
CA ALA A 463 -5.87 4.29 -12.05
C ALA A 463 -5.74 5.53 -11.17
N ILE A 464 -6.02 5.33 -9.88
CA ILE A 464 -5.75 6.30 -8.83
C ILE A 464 -4.30 6.09 -8.38
N MET A 465 -3.47 7.11 -8.54
CA MET A 465 -2.05 7.15 -8.15
C MET A 465 -1.86 7.72 -6.74
N ASP A 466 -2.73 8.65 -6.33
CA ASP A 466 -2.77 9.20 -4.98
C ASP A 466 -4.16 9.72 -4.63
N VAL A 467 -4.46 9.81 -3.34
CA VAL A 467 -5.73 10.32 -2.82
C VAL A 467 -5.48 11.12 -1.55
N GLN A 468 -6.13 12.28 -1.47
CA GLN A 468 -6.10 13.13 -0.29
C GLN A 468 -7.52 13.56 0.06
N VAL A 469 -7.90 13.35 1.32
CA VAL A 469 -9.19 13.79 1.86
C VAL A 469 -9.06 15.15 2.52
N TYR A 470 -10.06 15.99 2.29
CA TYR A 470 -10.19 17.32 2.89
C TYR A 470 -11.53 17.43 3.61
N ASP A 471 -11.56 18.14 4.73
CA ASP A 471 -12.81 18.46 5.41
C ASP A 471 -13.59 19.57 4.70
N ALA A 472 -14.76 19.90 5.24
CA ALA A 472 -15.66 20.93 4.74
C ALA A 472 -15.03 22.33 4.67
N ASP A 473 -13.98 22.58 5.46
CA ASP A 473 -13.26 23.85 5.49
C ASP A 473 -12.07 23.84 4.51
N GLY A 474 -11.88 22.73 3.77
CA GLY A 474 -10.82 22.54 2.78
C GLY A 474 -9.46 22.22 3.40
N LYS A 475 -9.39 21.83 4.68
CA LYS A 475 -8.15 21.43 5.35
C LYS A 475 -7.82 19.97 5.02
N PRO A 476 -6.57 19.65 4.64
CA PRO A 476 -6.15 18.28 4.40
C PRO A 476 -6.09 17.47 5.70
N TRP A 477 -6.43 16.19 5.64
CA TRP A 477 -6.33 15.24 6.75
C TRP A 477 -5.39 14.07 6.41
N PRO A 478 -4.60 13.53 7.36
CA PRO A 478 -3.73 12.40 7.08
C PRO A 478 -4.50 11.23 6.47
N THR A 479 -4.16 10.92 5.22
CA THR A 479 -4.86 9.95 4.39
C THR A 479 -3.90 8.83 4.04
N LEU A 480 -4.27 7.61 4.41
CA LEU A 480 -3.57 6.38 4.06
C LEU A 480 -4.41 5.66 3.00
N ARG A 481 -3.77 5.24 1.92
CA ARG A 481 -4.42 4.46 0.87
C ARG A 481 -4.03 2.99 1.01
N GLY A 482 -5.03 2.16 1.26
CA GLY A 482 -4.95 0.72 1.00
C GLY A 482 -5.43 0.49 -0.44
N GLN A 483 -4.53 0.05 -1.30
CA GLN A 483 -4.94 -0.48 -2.59
C GLN A 483 -5.06 -1.98 -2.40
N GLU A 484 -6.29 -2.48 -2.31
CA GLU A 484 -6.53 -3.90 -2.48
C GLU A 484 -6.30 -4.17 -3.98
N GLU A 485 -5.18 -4.84 -4.29
CA GLU A 485 -4.95 -5.35 -5.64
C GLU A 485 -5.77 -6.62 -5.92
N ASP A 486 -6.41 -7.17 -4.88
CA ASP A 486 -7.33 -8.31 -4.96
C ASP A 486 -8.77 -7.84 -4.66
N SER A 487 -9.40 -7.10 -5.57
CA SER A 487 -10.86 -7.08 -5.56
C SER A 487 -11.32 -8.47 -6.01
N ILE A 488 -11.80 -9.26 -5.06
CA ILE A 488 -12.58 -10.47 -5.32
C ILE A 488 -13.86 -9.99 -6.01
N HIS A 489 -13.87 -9.98 -7.34
CA HIS A 489 -15.06 -9.66 -8.12
C HIS A 489 -15.90 -10.91 -8.38
N PHE A 490 -17.17 -10.83 -8.00
CA PHE A 490 -18.22 -11.76 -8.40
C PHE A 490 -19.03 -11.11 -9.52
N GLY A 491 -18.75 -11.46 -10.78
CA GLY A 491 -19.58 -11.06 -11.93
C GLY A 491 -18.79 -10.68 -13.17
N ASP A 492 -19.45 -10.77 -14.32
CA ASP A 492 -18.92 -10.51 -15.67
C ASP A 492 -18.81 -9.00 -16.02
N ASP A 493 -19.06 -8.09 -15.07
CA ASP A 493 -19.02 -6.65 -15.31
C ASP A 493 -17.61 -6.08 -15.07
N GLU A 494 -17.08 -5.44 -16.12
CA GLU A 494 -15.76 -4.84 -16.29
C GLU A 494 -15.08 -4.29 -15.02
N GLU A 495 -13.86 -4.79 -14.76
CA GLU A 495 -12.71 -4.16 -14.08
C GLU A 495 -12.99 -3.16 -12.94
N LYS A 496 -13.89 -3.44 -11.98
CA LYS A 496 -13.95 -2.58 -10.79
C LYS A 496 -12.92 -2.98 -9.74
N GLN A 497 -12.13 -2.00 -9.33
CA GLN A 497 -11.07 -2.13 -8.35
C GLN A 497 -11.54 -1.52 -7.02
N SER A 498 -11.33 -2.23 -5.91
CA SER A 498 -11.55 -1.64 -4.58
C SER A 498 -10.39 -0.72 -4.20
N CYS A 499 -10.72 0.47 -3.72
CA CYS A 499 -9.78 1.44 -3.20
C CYS A 499 -10.22 1.82 -1.79
N MET A 500 -9.44 1.42 -0.80
CA MET A 500 -9.70 1.75 0.60
C MET A 500 -8.89 2.98 1.00
N VAL A 501 -9.60 3.97 1.55
CA VAL A 501 -9.02 5.22 2.03
C VAL A 501 -9.28 5.32 3.53
N LEU A 502 -8.21 5.29 4.30
CA LEU A 502 -8.22 5.47 5.74
C LEU A 502 -7.79 6.89 6.07
N VAL A 503 -8.63 7.60 6.83
CA VAL A 503 -8.33 8.94 7.32
C VAL A 503 -8.13 8.86 8.83
N ALA A 504 -6.94 9.25 9.29
CA ALA A 504 -6.67 9.32 10.72
C ALA A 504 -7.40 10.54 11.29
N GLY A 505 -8.56 10.32 11.90
CA GLY A 505 -9.43 11.37 12.42
C GLY A 505 -10.89 11.25 11.96
N ARG A 506 -11.71 12.20 12.41
CA ARG A 506 -13.10 12.38 11.99
C ARG A 506 -13.26 13.74 11.31
N PRO A 507 -12.78 13.91 10.06
CA PRO A 507 -12.92 15.17 9.34
C PRO A 507 -14.39 15.59 9.25
N LYS A 508 -14.63 16.89 9.38
CA LYS A 508 -15.98 17.44 9.29
C LYS A 508 -16.47 17.33 7.85
N ALA A 509 -17.54 16.55 7.64
CA ALA A 509 -18.21 16.43 6.35
C ALA A 509 -19.05 17.68 5.98
N PRO A 510 -19.38 17.92 4.70
CA PRO A 510 -19.05 17.09 3.52
C PRO A 510 -17.55 17.06 3.24
N LEU A 511 -17.05 15.90 2.79
CA LEU A 511 -15.63 15.73 2.48
C LEU A 511 -15.38 16.03 1.01
N SER A 512 -14.31 16.76 0.74
CA SER A 512 -13.77 16.92 -0.61
C SER A 512 -12.61 15.94 -0.83
N ILE A 513 -12.45 15.46 -2.05
CA ILE A 513 -11.40 14.49 -2.41
C ILE A 513 -10.56 15.10 -3.53
N ALA A 514 -9.24 15.02 -3.40
CA ALA A 514 -8.34 15.25 -4.52
C ALA A 514 -7.67 13.93 -4.91
N LEU A 515 -7.76 13.58 -6.19
CA LEU A 515 -7.18 12.37 -6.77
C LEU A 515 -6.05 12.76 -7.72
N LEU A 516 -4.89 12.12 -7.57
CA LEU A 516 -3.97 12.01 -8.71
C LEU A 516 -4.38 10.77 -9.49
N ALA A 517 -4.87 10.95 -10.70
CA ALA A 517 -5.34 9.85 -11.53
C ALA A 517 -4.62 9.84 -12.88
N SER A 518 -4.40 8.65 -13.44
CA SER A 518 -3.84 8.47 -14.77
C SER A 518 -4.84 7.71 -15.65
N GLY A 519 -5.23 8.33 -16.76
CA GLY A 519 -6.01 7.66 -17.81
C GLY A 519 -5.17 7.03 -18.91
N ASN A 520 -3.84 7.22 -18.88
CA ASN A 520 -2.93 6.70 -19.89
C ASN A 520 -2.13 5.53 -19.30
N ALA A 521 -2.46 4.32 -19.75
CA ALA A 521 -1.76 3.10 -19.37
C ALA A 521 -1.04 2.47 -20.57
N THR A 522 0.16 1.96 -20.34
CA THR A 522 0.85 1.03 -21.23
C THR A 522 0.64 -0.37 -20.68
N SER A 523 -0.04 -1.23 -21.44
CA SER A 523 -0.18 -2.65 -21.10
C SER A 523 0.97 -3.46 -21.69
N VAL A 524 1.59 -4.30 -20.87
CA VAL A 524 2.69 -5.19 -21.26
C VAL A 524 2.27 -6.64 -20.94
N PRO A 525 1.95 -7.47 -21.93
CA PRO A 525 1.61 -8.87 -21.69
C PRO A 525 2.87 -9.67 -21.35
N ILE A 526 2.87 -10.35 -20.21
CA ILE A 526 3.90 -11.34 -19.88
C ILE A 526 3.43 -12.71 -20.36
N PRO A 527 4.06 -13.28 -21.40
CA PRO A 527 3.70 -14.59 -21.89
C PRO A 527 4.13 -15.66 -20.91
N ILE A 528 3.23 -16.61 -20.63
CA ILE A 528 3.46 -17.75 -19.76
C ILE A 528 3.21 -19.00 -20.57
N GLN A 529 4.20 -19.90 -20.55
CA GLN A 529 4.09 -21.20 -21.18
C GLN A 529 4.76 -22.24 -20.28
N VAL A 530 3.98 -23.25 -19.89
CA VAL A 530 4.47 -24.40 -19.13
C VAL A 530 4.05 -25.65 -19.87
N GLU A 531 4.99 -26.59 -20.02
CA GLU A 531 4.77 -27.83 -20.75
C GLU A 531 5.04 -29.04 -19.84
N LYS A 532 4.40 -30.17 -20.17
CA LYS A 532 4.61 -31.48 -19.53
C LYS A 532 4.40 -31.44 -18.01
N ILE A 533 3.25 -30.92 -17.59
CA ILE A 533 2.89 -30.72 -16.19
C ILE A 533 2.31 -32.03 -15.65
N PRO A 534 2.98 -32.71 -14.68
CA PRO A 534 2.48 -33.97 -14.16
C PRO A 534 1.24 -33.76 -13.29
N VAL A 535 0.24 -34.62 -13.47
CA VAL A 535 -0.96 -34.72 -12.63
C VAL A 535 -0.71 -35.86 -11.63
N ILE A 536 -0.02 -35.55 -10.54
CA ILE A 536 0.33 -36.55 -9.53
C ILE A 536 -0.89 -36.81 -8.64
N THR A 537 -1.45 -38.01 -8.71
CA THR A 537 -2.37 -38.49 -7.67
C THR A 537 -1.51 -39.05 -6.55
N ARG A 538 -1.47 -38.39 -5.38
CA ARG A 538 -0.85 -38.99 -4.19
C ARG A 538 -1.55 -40.34 -3.95
N LYS A 539 -0.80 -41.44 -4.03
CA LYS A 539 -1.28 -42.71 -3.47
C LYS A 539 -1.27 -42.55 -1.96
N GLU A 540 -2.43 -42.67 -1.31
CA GLU A 540 -2.48 -42.91 0.13
C GLU A 540 -1.64 -44.16 0.43
N GLY A 541 -0.51 -43.99 1.11
CA GLY A 541 0.30 -45.11 1.59
C GLY A 541 1.82 -44.96 1.54
N GLU A 542 2.38 -43.97 0.83
CA GLU A 542 3.84 -43.77 0.80
C GLU A 542 4.25 -42.48 1.52
N ASN A 543 4.41 -42.61 2.83
CA ASN A 543 5.22 -41.79 3.74
C ASN A 543 5.75 -42.83 4.75
N LYS A 544 7.04 -43.07 4.99
CA LYS A 544 8.26 -42.25 5.15
C LYS A 544 9.45 -43.25 5.27
N PRO A 545 10.73 -42.84 5.40
CA PRO A 545 11.34 -41.52 5.20
C PRO A 545 12.27 -41.44 3.98
#